data_AF-A0A4C2A478-F1
#
_entry.id   AF-A0A4C2A478-F1
#
_cell.length_a   1.000
_cell.length_b   1.000
_cell.length_c   1.000
_cell.angle_alpha   90.00
_cell.angle_beta   90.00
_cell.angle_gamma   90.00
#
_symmetry.space_group_name_H-M   'P 1'
#
loop_
_entity.id
_entity.type
_entity.pdbx_description
1 polymer ?
#
loop_
_entity_poly.entity_id
_entity_poly.type
_entity_poly.pdbx_seq_one_letter_code
_entity_poly.pdbx_strand_id
1 'polypeptide(L)'
;MKLQRQDFLRGAPHLMYFPGPRTVPCLVNDDDQGIIDVEIEDTTLRQNETPDSLPGPSTSTAEPETEAQVTHQPAFKWTTNFDDLVHYIVSESVRYAHQNGREFTIEPEEMKAFFGMNLVMGYHVLPSLRDYWSTEPDMGVPFISNVMPRARFEEIRRNLHFCNNDEVRDTTSPNYDRAYKIRPIMDHFNASFQNALNNTEKQSIDEHMIKFKGHNAMKQYIKNKPVKWGFKLWCRCDAATGYLFEFDLYTGKRTSGIEYGLGESVILQLTRKVEGLGCEIYMDNFFNSPLLQYKLVDQNTKACGTVRTNRKHLPKSAPIDRSMKRGDIYTASFHGISYVKWMDNKAVHLLTNFLSPIEIDTVKRRKAGSADKIDVRCPRIVSHYNKNMGGVDLMDQRKLLTYSSDFGAARLDPCELRTVVPYTYTLSERSAELHGVRLVKIATVGGRALYTPFCAV
;
A
#
# COMPACT_ATOMS: atom_id res chain seq x y z
N MET A 1 19.99 -65.42 24.49
CA MET A 1 21.28 -65.47 25.21
C MET A 1 21.61 -64.04 25.63
N LYS A 2 21.09 -63.62 26.80
CA LYS A 2 21.84 -63.11 27.98
C LYS A 2 22.72 -61.89 27.64
N LEU A 3 22.50 -60.68 28.17
CA LEU A 3 22.33 -60.34 29.59
C LEU A 3 21.56 -59.02 29.83
N GLN A 4 20.71 -59.05 30.86
CA GLN A 4 20.15 -57.92 31.60
C GLN A 4 21.17 -57.36 32.61
N ARG A 5 20.98 -56.10 33.03
CA ARG A 5 21.16 -55.68 34.43
C ARG A 5 20.08 -54.66 34.84
N GLN A 6 19.17 -55.17 35.65
CA GLN A 6 18.34 -54.55 36.71
C GLN A 6 19.25 -54.27 37.94
N ASP A 7 19.04 -53.41 38.95
CA ASP A 7 17.84 -52.86 39.62
C ASP A 7 18.19 -51.72 40.63
N PHE A 8 17.21 -50.82 40.89
CA PHE A 8 16.76 -50.13 42.13
C PHE A 8 17.64 -49.22 43.05
N LEU A 9 17.18 -47.97 43.31
CA LEU A 9 16.41 -47.55 44.52
C LEU A 9 16.02 -46.03 44.55
N ARG A 10 14.70 -45.77 44.64
CA ARG A 10 13.92 -44.76 45.43
C ARG A 10 14.29 -43.26 45.49
N GLY A 11 13.29 -42.42 45.16
CA GLY A 11 13.06 -41.10 45.79
C GLY A 11 12.38 -40.06 44.89
N ALA A 12 11.04 -39.98 44.91
CA ALA A 12 10.27 -38.82 44.40
C ALA A 12 10.23 -37.71 45.49
N PRO A 13 9.95 -36.41 45.21
CA PRO A 13 8.68 -35.98 44.58
C PRO A 13 8.74 -34.79 43.58
N HIS A 14 7.74 -34.79 42.69
CA HIS A 14 7.07 -33.65 42.03
C HIS A 14 7.89 -32.45 41.51
N LEU A 15 8.08 -32.40 40.18
CA LEU A 15 8.05 -31.15 39.42
C LEU A 15 7.29 -31.36 38.10
N MET A 16 6.29 -30.50 37.85
CA MET A 16 5.47 -30.52 36.65
C MET A 16 6.32 -30.23 35.41
N TYR A 17 6.31 -31.14 34.44
CA TYR A 17 6.97 -30.99 33.15
C TYR A 17 6.00 -30.28 32.18
N PHE A 18 6.28 -29.02 31.87
CA PHE A 18 5.66 -28.32 30.75
C PHE A 18 6.30 -28.81 29.44
N PRO A 19 5.54 -29.34 28.47
CA PRO A 19 6.10 -29.65 27.16
C PRO A 19 6.44 -28.34 26.42
N GLY A 20 7.72 -28.18 26.10
CA GLY A 20 8.25 -27.03 25.35
C GLY A 20 7.64 -26.89 23.95
N PRO A 21 7.74 -25.70 23.35
CA PRO A 21 7.12 -25.39 22.07
C PRO A 21 7.72 -26.23 20.94
N ARG A 22 6.84 -26.93 20.21
CA ARG A 22 7.18 -27.57 18.94
C ARG A 22 7.68 -26.51 17.97
N THR A 23 8.95 -26.61 17.61
CA THR A 23 9.57 -25.84 16.52
C THR A 23 8.88 -26.16 15.21
N VAL A 24 8.16 -25.19 14.66
CA VAL A 24 7.70 -25.19 13.27
C VAL A 24 8.81 -24.55 12.43
N PRO A 25 9.33 -25.21 11.38
CA PRO A 25 10.39 -24.61 10.57
C PRO A 25 9.84 -23.41 9.79
N CYS A 26 10.27 -22.21 10.17
CA CYS A 26 10.08 -20.99 9.39
C CYS A 26 11.04 -21.03 8.19
N LEU A 27 10.50 -21.24 7.00
CA LEU A 27 11.23 -21.05 5.75
C LEU A 27 11.49 -19.55 5.56
N VAL A 28 12.76 -19.18 5.66
CA VAL A 28 13.28 -17.87 5.28
C VAL A 28 13.23 -17.80 3.75
N ASN A 29 12.43 -16.89 3.20
CA ASN A 29 12.57 -16.52 1.80
C ASN A 29 13.71 -15.50 1.71
N ASP A 30 14.79 -15.89 1.04
CA ASP A 30 15.83 -14.95 0.61
C ASP A 30 15.27 -14.11 -0.55
N ASP A 31 14.71 -12.96 -0.20
CA ASP A 31 14.30 -11.94 -1.16
C ASP A 31 15.45 -10.94 -1.37
N ASP A 32 16.23 -11.17 -2.43
CA ASP A 32 17.09 -10.16 -3.05
C ASP A 32 16.20 -9.24 -3.91
N GLN A 33 15.75 -8.12 -3.32
CA GLN A 33 15.06 -7.06 -4.07
C GLN A 33 16.11 -6.16 -4.72
N GLY A 34 16.21 -6.22 -6.04
CA GLY A 34 16.90 -5.20 -6.84
C GLY A 34 16.04 -3.94 -6.94
N ILE A 35 15.99 -3.14 -5.89
CA ILE A 35 15.45 -1.78 -5.94
C ILE A 35 16.40 -0.95 -6.80
N ILE A 36 15.88 -0.38 -7.89
CA ILE A 36 16.58 0.63 -8.68
C ILE A 36 16.12 1.98 -8.13
N ASP A 37 16.95 2.61 -7.29
CA ASP A 37 16.71 3.97 -6.85
C ASP A 37 16.73 4.93 -8.06
N VAL A 38 15.60 5.59 -8.32
CA VAL A 38 15.50 6.70 -9.28
C VAL A 38 14.95 7.91 -8.54
N GLU A 39 15.85 8.85 -8.21
CA GLU A 39 15.47 10.22 -7.88
C GLU A 39 14.90 10.88 -9.16
N ILE A 40 13.59 11.14 -9.17
CA ILE A 40 12.96 12.01 -10.18
C ILE A 40 12.98 13.43 -9.62
N GLU A 41 13.90 14.26 -10.11
CA GLU A 41 13.86 15.70 -9.92
C GLU A 41 12.80 16.29 -10.86
N ASP A 42 11.75 16.85 -10.28
CA ASP A 42 10.69 17.56 -10.98
C ASP A 42 11.18 18.97 -11.33
N THR A 43 11.74 19.15 -12.52
CA THR A 43 12.11 20.47 -13.05
C THR A 43 11.23 20.84 -14.23
N THR A 44 10.13 21.54 -13.94
CA THR A 44 9.45 22.39 -14.92
C THR A 44 9.34 23.82 -14.39
N LEU A 45 10.47 24.53 -14.38
CA LEU A 45 10.47 26.00 -14.40
C LEU A 45 10.27 26.44 -15.85
N ARG A 46 9.06 26.88 -16.19
CA ARG A 46 8.79 27.56 -17.46
C ARG A 46 9.55 28.90 -17.47
N GLN A 47 10.53 29.04 -18.36
CA GLN A 47 11.13 30.31 -18.70
C GLN A 47 10.21 31.04 -19.70
N ASN A 48 9.90 32.30 -19.38
CA ASN A 48 9.20 33.23 -20.26
C ASN A 48 10.18 33.78 -21.30
N GLU A 49 9.90 33.57 -22.57
CA GLU A 49 10.47 34.36 -23.67
C GLU A 49 9.32 34.96 -24.49
N THR A 50 9.33 36.29 -24.61
CA THR A 50 8.48 37.11 -25.47
C THR A 50 8.89 36.99 -26.94
N PRO A 51 7.94 37.10 -27.87
CA PRO A 51 8.09 38.16 -28.88
C PRO A 51 6.80 38.92 -29.20
N ASP A 52 6.99 40.22 -29.49
CA ASP A 52 6.00 41.19 -29.91
C ASP A 52 5.28 40.86 -31.22
N SER A 53 4.01 41.26 -31.28
CA SER A 53 3.30 42.00 -32.35
C SER A 53 1.94 41.42 -32.76
N LEU A 54 0.90 42.21 -32.47
CA LEU A 54 -0.53 42.03 -32.79
C LEU A 54 -0.83 42.41 -34.26
N PRO A 55 -2.00 42.03 -34.84
CA PRO A 55 -3.26 42.76 -34.62
C PRO A 55 -4.48 41.85 -34.29
N GLY A 56 -5.39 42.33 -33.43
CA GLY A 56 -6.65 41.65 -33.04
C GLY A 56 -7.84 41.94 -33.97
N PRO A 57 -9.10 41.92 -33.47
CA PRO A 57 -9.79 40.78 -32.84
C PRO A 57 -11.07 40.42 -33.64
N SER A 58 -11.50 39.16 -33.59
CA SER A 58 -12.88 38.78 -33.93
C SER A 58 -13.47 37.97 -32.79
N THR A 59 -14.46 38.58 -32.15
CA THR A 59 -15.30 38.09 -31.07
C THR A 59 -16.05 36.82 -31.46
N SER A 60 -15.79 35.72 -30.76
CA SER A 60 -16.68 34.59 -30.62
C SER A 60 -16.76 34.26 -29.12
N THR A 61 -17.90 34.56 -28.53
CA THR A 61 -18.28 34.23 -27.16
C THR A 61 -18.39 32.71 -27.01
N ALA A 62 -17.37 32.08 -26.44
CA ALA A 62 -17.48 30.77 -25.83
C ALA A 62 -17.57 30.98 -24.31
N GLU A 63 -18.67 30.52 -23.71
CA GLU A 63 -18.86 30.51 -22.27
C GLU A 63 -17.77 29.65 -21.60
N PRO A 64 -17.16 30.09 -20.49
CA PRO A 64 -16.21 29.27 -19.78
C PRO A 64 -16.96 28.15 -19.07
N GLU A 65 -16.66 26.90 -19.44
CA GLU A 65 -17.03 25.73 -18.66
C GLU A 65 -16.45 25.90 -17.25
N THR A 66 -17.32 26.15 -16.28
CA THR A 66 -16.98 26.18 -14.86
C THR A 66 -16.60 24.77 -14.45
N GLU A 67 -15.30 24.50 -14.28
CA GLU A 67 -14.82 23.33 -13.53
C GLU A 67 -15.50 23.36 -12.14
N ALA A 68 -16.50 22.52 -11.95
CA ALA A 68 -17.18 22.39 -10.67
C ALA A 68 -16.14 21.98 -9.62
N GLN A 69 -15.92 22.83 -8.62
CA GLN A 69 -15.06 22.52 -7.48
C GLN A 69 -15.64 21.29 -6.76
N VAL A 70 -15.10 20.11 -7.05
CA VAL A 70 -15.45 18.89 -6.32
C VAL A 70 -14.94 19.06 -4.90
N THR A 71 -15.84 19.25 -3.96
CA THR A 71 -15.50 19.28 -2.53
C THR A 71 -15.10 17.86 -2.09
N HIS A 72 -14.07 17.76 -1.24
CA HIS A 72 -13.46 16.47 -0.87
C HIS A 72 -14.42 15.47 -0.20
N GLN A 73 -15.42 15.97 0.54
CA GLN A 73 -16.36 15.12 1.30
C GLN A 73 -17.37 14.38 0.39
N PRO A 74 -18.06 15.03 -0.56
CA PRO A 74 -18.88 14.33 -1.55
C PRO A 74 -18.10 13.28 -2.35
N ALA A 75 -16.88 13.61 -2.79
CA ALA A 75 -16.03 12.66 -3.50
C ALA A 75 -15.73 11.42 -2.65
N PHE A 76 -15.36 11.59 -1.38
CA PHE A 76 -15.12 10.48 -0.46
C PHE A 76 -16.38 9.60 -0.27
N LYS A 77 -17.52 10.22 0.03
CA LYS A 77 -18.78 9.50 0.28
C LYS A 77 -19.22 8.69 -0.94
N TRP A 78 -19.14 9.30 -2.12
CA TRP A 78 -19.51 8.65 -3.37
C TRP A 78 -18.53 7.52 -3.73
N THR A 79 -17.21 7.78 -3.66
CA THR A 79 -16.16 6.81 -4.02
C THR A 79 -16.18 5.56 -3.14
N THR A 80 -16.57 5.70 -1.88
CA THR A 80 -16.60 4.59 -0.92
C THR A 80 -17.97 3.98 -0.72
N ASN A 81 -19.00 4.50 -1.41
CA ASN A 81 -20.41 4.21 -1.12
C ASN A 81 -20.70 4.24 0.40
N PHE A 82 -20.32 5.35 1.04
CA PHE A 82 -20.11 5.41 2.49
C PHE A 82 -21.39 5.18 3.31
N ASP A 83 -22.53 5.69 2.85
CA ASP A 83 -23.77 5.58 3.61
C ASP A 83 -24.25 4.12 3.67
N ASP A 84 -24.22 3.40 2.54
CA ASP A 84 -24.55 1.96 2.50
C ASP A 84 -23.56 1.13 3.35
N LEU A 85 -22.27 1.45 3.27
CA LEU A 85 -21.24 0.82 4.09
C LEU A 85 -21.56 0.98 5.58
N VAL A 86 -21.90 2.20 6.01
CA VAL A 86 -22.25 2.49 7.40
C VAL A 86 -23.49 1.70 7.82
N HIS A 87 -24.54 1.66 7.01
CA HIS A 87 -25.75 0.88 7.32
C HIS A 87 -25.44 -0.62 7.48
N TYR A 88 -24.58 -1.17 6.62
CA TYR A 88 -24.12 -2.55 6.74
C TYR A 88 -23.36 -2.80 8.05
N ILE A 89 -22.37 -1.95 8.37
CA ILE A 89 -21.55 -2.08 9.58
C ILE A 89 -22.40 -1.94 10.85
N VAL A 90 -23.36 -1.01 10.87
CA VAL A 90 -24.32 -0.85 11.97
C VAL A 90 -25.10 -2.15 12.17
N SER A 91 -25.68 -2.69 11.10
CA SER A 91 -26.49 -3.91 11.15
C SER A 91 -25.70 -5.09 11.71
N GLU A 92 -24.47 -5.30 11.23
CA GLU A 92 -23.63 -6.42 11.67
C GLU A 92 -23.03 -6.21 13.08
N SER A 93 -22.77 -4.97 13.49
CA SER A 93 -22.32 -4.66 14.85
C SER A 93 -23.42 -4.87 15.89
N VAL A 94 -24.66 -4.47 15.58
CA VAL A 94 -25.84 -4.74 16.43
C VAL A 94 -26.09 -6.24 16.52
N ARG A 95 -26.09 -6.94 15.37
CA ARG A 95 -26.23 -8.41 15.32
C ARG A 95 -25.18 -9.10 16.19
N TYR A 96 -23.92 -8.71 16.07
CA TYR A 96 -22.82 -9.27 16.85
C TYR A 96 -22.99 -9.08 18.36
N ALA A 97 -23.47 -7.91 18.79
CA ALA A 97 -23.74 -7.67 20.19
C ALA A 97 -24.83 -8.62 20.72
N HIS A 98 -25.96 -8.75 20.00
CA HIS A 98 -27.04 -9.66 20.36
C HIS A 98 -26.60 -11.14 20.40
N GLN A 99 -25.82 -11.59 19.41
CA GLN A 99 -25.23 -12.94 19.38
C GLN A 99 -24.35 -13.24 20.62
N ASN A 100 -23.83 -12.20 21.27
CA ASN A 100 -23.03 -12.33 22.50
C ASN A 100 -23.82 -11.94 23.76
N GLY A 101 -25.15 -11.89 23.69
CA GLY A 101 -26.01 -11.59 24.84
C GLY A 101 -25.86 -10.16 25.38
N ARG A 102 -25.41 -9.22 24.54
CA ARG A 102 -25.27 -7.81 24.90
C ARG A 102 -26.39 -7.00 24.27
N GLU A 103 -26.96 -6.10 25.05
CA GLU A 103 -27.86 -5.07 24.55
C GLU A 103 -27.01 -3.93 23.98
N PHE A 104 -27.15 -3.66 22.69
CA PHE A 104 -26.39 -2.63 22.00
C PHE A 104 -27.19 -2.15 20.79
N THR A 105 -27.36 -0.84 20.71
CA THR A 105 -27.92 -0.15 19.57
C THR A 105 -26.92 0.90 19.12
N ILE A 106 -26.94 1.25 17.84
CA ILE A 106 -26.17 2.35 17.28
C ILE A 106 -26.88 2.86 16.03
N GLU A 107 -27.01 4.18 15.93
CA GLU A 107 -27.58 4.82 14.75
C GLU A 107 -26.50 5.05 13.67
N PRO A 108 -26.87 5.10 12.37
CA PRO A 108 -25.93 5.40 11.29
C PRO A 108 -25.14 6.70 11.50
N GLU A 109 -25.79 7.76 11.97
CA GLU A 109 -25.12 9.04 12.23
C GLU A 109 -24.09 8.96 13.37
N GLU A 110 -24.36 8.13 14.38
CA GLU A 110 -23.41 7.88 15.46
C GLU A 110 -22.20 7.05 14.97
N MET A 111 -22.42 6.08 14.09
CA MET A 111 -21.34 5.34 13.43
C MET A 111 -20.50 6.24 12.50
N LYS A 112 -21.13 7.17 11.77
CA LYS A 112 -20.40 8.19 10.98
C LYS A 112 -19.54 9.07 11.88
N ALA A 113 -20.06 9.52 13.02
CA ALA A 113 -19.31 10.28 14.00
C ALA A 113 -18.12 9.48 14.55
N PHE A 114 -18.32 8.20 14.89
CA PHE A 114 -17.25 7.30 15.31
C PHE A 114 -16.14 7.18 14.26
N PHE A 115 -16.47 7.02 12.97
CA PHE A 115 -15.46 7.00 11.90
C PHE A 115 -14.78 8.36 11.71
N GLY A 116 -15.53 9.46 11.76
CA GLY A 116 -14.99 10.82 11.68
C GLY A 116 -13.96 11.10 12.78
N MET A 117 -14.27 10.68 14.02
CA MET A 117 -13.31 10.75 15.13
C MET A 117 -12.05 9.93 14.84
N ASN A 118 -12.16 8.69 14.34
CA ASN A 118 -11.00 7.87 14.01
C ASN A 118 -10.13 8.47 12.89
N LEU A 119 -10.74 9.15 11.91
CA LEU A 119 -9.99 9.88 10.88
C LEU A 119 -9.18 11.03 11.48
N VAL A 120 -9.77 11.77 12.42
CA VAL A 120 -9.10 12.89 13.12
C VAL A 120 -7.96 12.39 13.98
N MET A 121 -8.19 11.33 14.76
CA MET A 121 -7.15 10.72 15.59
C MET A 121 -6.02 10.08 14.74
N GLY A 122 -6.26 9.85 13.44
CA GLY A 122 -5.25 9.36 12.51
C GLY A 122 -4.14 10.36 12.19
N TYR A 123 -4.43 11.67 12.22
CA TYR A 123 -3.41 12.71 12.02
C TYR A 123 -3.06 13.47 13.30
N HIS A 124 -4.01 13.57 14.24
CA HIS A 124 -3.79 14.17 15.55
C HIS A 124 -3.55 13.06 16.56
N VAL A 125 -2.31 12.57 16.69
CA VAL A 125 -1.98 11.39 17.50
C VAL A 125 -1.57 11.76 18.93
N LEU A 126 -2.25 11.21 19.93
CA LEU A 126 -1.89 11.32 21.35
C LEU A 126 -1.23 10.03 21.88
N PRO A 127 -0.49 10.09 23.01
CA PRO A 127 0.18 8.93 23.59
C PRO A 127 -0.74 7.75 23.91
N SER A 128 -1.99 8.01 24.30
CA SER A 128 -3.02 7.01 24.55
C SER A 128 -4.36 7.43 23.96
N LEU A 129 -5.14 6.44 23.53
CA LEU A 129 -6.52 6.66 23.08
C LEU A 129 -7.39 7.36 24.13
N ARG A 130 -7.13 7.15 25.43
CA ARG A 130 -7.94 7.78 26.48
C ARG A 130 -7.65 9.27 26.63
N ASP A 131 -6.50 9.73 26.17
CA ASP A 131 -6.05 11.11 26.37
C ASP A 131 -6.88 12.12 25.58
N TYR A 132 -7.56 11.71 24.50
CA TYR A 132 -8.49 12.58 23.76
C TYR A 132 -9.68 13.06 24.59
N TRP A 133 -9.96 12.39 25.71
CA TRP A 133 -10.97 12.79 26.68
C TRP A 133 -10.35 13.28 28.00
N SER A 134 -9.05 13.58 28.00
CA SER A 134 -8.40 14.20 29.14
C SER A 134 -9.00 15.57 29.43
N THR A 135 -9.10 15.92 30.71
CA THR A 135 -9.46 17.26 31.16
C THR A 135 -8.23 18.14 31.41
N GLU A 136 -7.02 17.59 31.26
CA GLU A 136 -5.78 18.34 31.42
C GLU A 136 -5.60 19.38 30.29
N PRO A 137 -5.15 20.61 30.60
CA PRO A 137 -5.09 21.70 29.62
C PRO A 137 -4.23 21.44 28.37
N ASP A 138 -3.22 20.58 28.48
CA ASP A 138 -2.25 20.26 27.43
C ASP A 138 -2.62 19.00 26.61
N MET A 139 -3.61 18.21 27.05
CA MET A 139 -3.98 16.93 26.44
C MET A 139 -5.44 16.88 25.99
N GLY A 140 -6.32 17.71 26.55
CA GLY A 140 -7.73 17.71 26.20
C GLY A 140 -7.96 18.09 24.74
N VAL A 141 -8.81 17.32 24.05
CA VAL A 141 -9.19 17.57 22.66
C VAL A 141 -10.71 17.79 22.58
N PRO A 142 -11.22 19.03 22.85
CA PRO A 142 -12.64 19.33 22.83
C PRO A 142 -13.35 18.91 21.53
N PHE A 143 -12.65 19.02 20.40
CA PHE A 143 -13.15 18.58 19.10
C PHE A 143 -13.54 17.09 19.08
N ILE A 144 -12.84 16.23 19.83
CA ILE A 144 -13.14 14.80 19.95
C ILE A 144 -14.11 14.56 21.11
N SER A 145 -13.82 15.11 22.29
CA SER A 145 -14.59 14.83 23.50
C SER A 145 -16.03 15.32 23.44
N ASN A 146 -16.30 16.40 22.67
CA ASN A 146 -17.65 16.95 22.50
C ASN A 146 -18.51 16.16 21.50
N VAL A 147 -17.89 15.35 20.63
CA VAL A 147 -18.62 14.55 19.63
C VAL A 147 -19.25 13.32 20.27
N MET A 148 -18.49 12.62 21.12
CA MET A 148 -18.96 11.39 21.75
C MET A 148 -18.24 11.15 23.08
N PRO A 149 -18.94 10.75 24.17
CA PRO A 149 -18.31 10.36 25.42
C PRO A 149 -17.37 9.15 25.25
N ARG A 150 -16.26 9.13 26.00
CA ARG A 150 -15.26 8.04 25.94
C ARG A 150 -15.87 6.65 26.12
N ALA A 151 -16.79 6.50 27.07
CA ALA A 151 -17.45 5.24 27.36
C ALA A 151 -18.24 4.72 26.15
N ARG A 152 -18.91 5.62 25.43
CA ARG A 152 -19.67 5.27 24.23
C ARG A 152 -18.76 4.91 23.06
N PHE A 153 -17.66 5.65 22.88
CA PHE A 153 -16.65 5.31 21.87
C PHE A 153 -16.04 3.92 22.12
N GLU A 154 -15.66 3.62 23.37
CA GLU A 154 -15.13 2.30 23.76
C GLU A 154 -16.18 1.18 23.60
N GLU A 155 -17.46 1.47 23.84
CA GLU A 155 -18.56 0.52 23.63
C GLU A 155 -18.76 0.17 22.15
N ILE A 156 -18.81 1.18 21.26
CA ILE A 156 -18.91 0.98 19.82
C ILE A 156 -17.72 0.17 19.32
N ARG A 157 -16.50 0.57 19.71
CA ARG A 157 -15.27 -0.14 19.34
C ARG A 157 -15.27 -1.62 19.76
N ARG A 158 -15.86 -1.94 20.91
CA ARG A 158 -15.96 -3.33 21.43
C ARG A 158 -16.98 -4.19 20.66
N ASN A 159 -17.99 -3.56 20.06
CA ASN A 159 -19.07 -4.22 19.34
C ASN A 159 -18.94 -4.10 17.80
N LEU A 160 -17.95 -3.35 17.30
CA LEU A 160 -17.69 -3.19 15.88
C LEU A 160 -17.47 -4.53 15.20
N HIS A 161 -18.31 -4.85 14.21
CA HIS A 161 -18.29 -6.14 13.53
C HIS A 161 -18.74 -5.98 12.06
N PHE A 162 -18.36 -6.96 11.24
CA PHE A 162 -18.37 -6.83 9.77
C PHE A 162 -18.94 -8.03 9.02
N CYS A 163 -19.48 -9.02 9.72
CA CYS A 163 -20.05 -10.21 9.10
C CYS A 163 -21.08 -10.87 10.01
N ASN A 164 -21.98 -11.66 9.46
CA ASN A 164 -22.87 -12.47 10.29
C ASN A 164 -22.12 -13.69 10.83
N ASN A 165 -22.00 -13.83 12.15
CA ASN A 165 -21.34 -15.01 12.73
C ASN A 165 -22.17 -16.28 12.62
N ASP A 166 -23.46 -16.25 12.29
CA ASP A 166 -24.26 -17.47 12.11
C ASP A 166 -23.98 -18.14 10.76
N GLU A 167 -23.39 -17.41 9.82
CA GLU A 167 -22.97 -17.91 8.51
C GLU A 167 -21.60 -18.62 8.55
N VAL A 168 -21.22 -19.18 9.71
CA VAL A 168 -19.92 -19.84 9.90
C VAL A 168 -19.68 -20.88 8.81
N ARG A 169 -18.62 -20.67 8.05
CA ARG A 169 -18.07 -21.71 7.18
C ARG A 169 -17.25 -22.65 8.04
N ASP A 170 -17.44 -23.95 7.82
CA ASP A 170 -16.64 -25.00 8.43
C ASP A 170 -15.14 -24.67 8.33
N THR A 171 -14.53 -24.36 9.47
CA THR A 171 -13.11 -23.96 9.56
C THR A 171 -12.15 -25.09 9.19
N THR A 172 -12.64 -26.32 9.14
CA THR A 172 -11.89 -27.50 8.71
C THR A 172 -11.94 -27.71 7.19
N SER A 173 -12.83 -26.99 6.50
CA SER A 173 -12.94 -27.05 5.05
C SER A 173 -11.65 -26.55 4.38
N PRO A 174 -11.12 -27.26 3.36
CA PRO A 174 -9.99 -26.78 2.58
C PRO A 174 -10.30 -25.47 1.83
N ASN A 175 -11.58 -25.14 1.64
CA ASN A 175 -12.05 -23.92 0.99
C ASN A 175 -12.42 -22.81 1.98
N TYR A 176 -12.07 -22.96 3.25
CA TYR A 176 -12.34 -21.96 4.28
C TYR A 176 -11.58 -20.66 3.99
N ASP A 177 -12.34 -19.57 3.87
CA ASP A 177 -11.75 -18.23 3.76
C ASP A 177 -11.35 -17.72 5.14
N ARG A 178 -10.06 -17.71 5.43
CA ARG A 178 -9.52 -17.17 6.68
C ARG A 178 -9.84 -15.69 6.89
N ALA A 179 -10.15 -14.96 5.82
CA ALA A 179 -10.52 -13.56 5.85
C ALA A 179 -12.05 -13.33 5.96
N TYR A 180 -12.87 -14.38 6.12
CA TYR A 180 -14.33 -14.26 6.02
C TYR A 180 -14.94 -13.13 6.86
N LYS A 181 -14.38 -12.86 8.05
CA LYS A 181 -14.85 -11.79 8.95
C LYS A 181 -14.76 -10.39 8.35
N ILE A 182 -13.83 -10.16 7.43
CA ILE A 182 -13.63 -8.85 6.79
C ILE A 182 -13.97 -8.89 5.29
N ARG A 183 -14.27 -10.08 4.74
CA ARG A 183 -14.55 -10.27 3.32
C ARG A 183 -15.67 -9.35 2.81
N PRO A 184 -16.81 -9.17 3.51
CA PRO A 184 -17.85 -8.26 3.03
C PRO A 184 -17.36 -6.83 2.84
N ILE A 185 -16.51 -6.34 3.75
CA ILE A 185 -15.95 -4.99 3.69
C ILE A 185 -14.91 -4.87 2.56
N MET A 186 -14.08 -5.90 2.37
CA MET A 186 -13.14 -5.93 1.25
C MET A 186 -13.86 -5.93 -0.10
N ASP A 187 -14.90 -6.75 -0.24
CA ASP A 187 -15.69 -6.86 -1.46
C ASP A 187 -16.45 -5.55 -1.75
N HIS A 188 -16.99 -4.91 -0.72
CA HIS A 188 -17.58 -3.56 -0.81
C HIS A 188 -16.58 -2.55 -1.37
N PHE A 189 -15.40 -2.41 -0.76
CA PHE A 189 -14.40 -1.45 -1.24
C PHE A 189 -13.89 -1.77 -2.64
N ASN A 190 -13.65 -3.05 -2.96
CA ASN A 190 -13.27 -3.46 -4.31
C ASN A 190 -14.36 -3.13 -5.35
N ALA A 191 -15.64 -3.19 -4.98
CA ALA A 191 -16.73 -2.77 -5.87
C ALA A 191 -16.77 -1.24 -6.00
N SER A 192 -16.73 -0.51 -4.88
CA SER A 192 -16.81 0.95 -4.89
C SER A 192 -15.64 1.58 -5.64
N PHE A 193 -14.41 1.10 -5.45
CA PHE A 193 -13.23 1.66 -6.11
C PHE A 193 -13.22 1.42 -7.62
N GLN A 194 -13.75 0.28 -8.09
CA GLN A 194 -13.91 0.02 -9.53
C GLN A 194 -15.00 0.90 -10.16
N ASN A 195 -16.07 1.19 -9.42
CA ASN A 195 -17.16 2.02 -9.92
C ASN A 195 -16.80 3.50 -9.94
N ALA A 196 -15.93 3.93 -9.02
CA ALA A 196 -15.60 5.34 -8.84
C ALA A 196 -14.63 5.88 -9.90
N LEU A 197 -13.82 5.00 -10.51
CA LEU A 197 -12.89 5.40 -11.56
C LEU A 197 -12.78 4.31 -12.62
N ASN A 198 -12.93 4.71 -13.89
CA ASN A 198 -12.67 3.82 -15.02
C ASN A 198 -11.20 3.34 -14.99
N ASN A 199 -10.99 2.09 -15.41
CA ASN A 199 -9.65 1.54 -15.52
C ASN A 199 -8.78 2.41 -16.45
N THR A 200 -7.59 2.75 -15.98
CA THR A 200 -6.58 3.45 -16.76
C THR A 200 -5.76 2.46 -17.58
N GLU A 201 -5.08 2.95 -18.62
CA GLU A 201 -4.26 2.12 -19.50
C GLU A 201 -3.13 1.43 -18.74
N LYS A 202 -2.46 2.11 -17.79
CA LYS A 202 -1.22 1.64 -17.15
C LYS A 202 -1.44 1.40 -15.68
N GLN A 203 -1.18 0.17 -15.23
CA GLN A 203 -1.48 -0.25 -13.87
C GLN A 203 -0.35 -1.11 -13.31
N SER A 204 -0.08 -0.95 -12.03
CA SER A 204 0.93 -1.72 -11.30
C SER A 204 0.28 -2.69 -10.34
N ILE A 205 0.85 -3.88 -10.21
CA ILE A 205 0.48 -4.86 -9.19
C ILE A 205 1.68 -5.16 -8.32
N ASP A 206 1.52 -4.89 -7.03
CA ASP A 206 2.51 -5.18 -6.01
C ASP A 206 1.85 -5.39 -4.63
N GLU A 207 2.65 -5.51 -3.59
CA GLU A 207 2.23 -5.73 -2.22
C GLU A 207 2.19 -4.47 -1.34
N HIS A 208 1.12 -4.35 -0.55
CA HIS A 208 0.99 -3.39 0.54
C HIS A 208 1.08 -4.09 1.90
N MET A 209 1.70 -3.45 2.89
CA MET A 209 1.80 -3.95 4.27
C MET A 209 0.99 -3.10 5.25
N ILE A 210 0.01 -3.73 5.91
CA ILE A 210 -0.74 -3.14 7.03
C ILE A 210 -0.08 -3.58 8.33
N LYS A 211 0.47 -2.62 9.08
CA LYS A 211 1.18 -2.89 10.33
C LYS A 211 0.29 -3.59 11.34
N PHE A 212 0.80 -4.70 11.88
CA PHE A 212 0.12 -5.44 12.94
C PHE A 212 1.13 -6.26 13.73
N LYS A 213 1.16 -6.04 15.05
CA LYS A 213 2.08 -6.74 15.97
C LYS A 213 1.44 -7.88 16.76
N GLY A 214 0.10 -7.96 16.78
CA GLY A 214 -0.63 -8.99 17.52
C GLY A 214 -0.45 -10.41 16.97
N HIS A 215 -1.04 -11.39 17.65
CA HIS A 215 -1.01 -12.79 17.21
C HIS A 215 -2.16 -13.07 16.24
N ASN A 216 -1.83 -13.40 14.98
CA ASN A 216 -2.81 -13.81 13.97
C ASN A 216 -2.12 -14.72 12.94
N ALA A 217 -2.81 -15.76 12.46
CA ALA A 217 -2.26 -16.74 11.52
C ALA A 217 -1.99 -16.17 10.11
N MET A 218 -2.66 -15.08 9.72
CA MET A 218 -2.47 -14.41 8.42
C MET A 218 -1.32 -13.38 8.45
N LYS A 219 -0.79 -13.06 9.64
CA LYS A 219 0.32 -12.11 9.79
C LYS A 219 1.57 -12.60 9.06
N GLN A 220 2.19 -11.71 8.28
CA GLN A 220 3.42 -11.96 7.53
C GLN A 220 4.59 -11.14 8.08
N TYR A 221 5.79 -11.63 7.80
CA TYR A 221 7.05 -10.90 7.96
C TYR A 221 7.70 -10.67 6.59
N ILE A 222 7.98 -9.41 6.24
CA ILE A 222 8.70 -9.05 5.01
C ILE A 222 9.92 -8.22 5.40
N LYS A 223 11.12 -8.75 5.16
CA LYS A 223 12.39 -8.17 5.65
C LYS A 223 12.67 -6.76 5.11
N ASN A 224 12.33 -6.51 3.85
CA ASN A 224 12.74 -5.32 3.09
C ASN A 224 11.66 -4.23 2.99
N LYS A 225 10.47 -4.42 3.60
CA LYS A 225 9.45 -3.35 3.65
C LYS A 225 9.62 -2.52 4.94
N PRO A 226 9.31 -1.21 4.93
CA PRO A 226 9.35 -0.37 6.14
C PRO A 226 8.51 -0.95 7.28
N VAL A 227 7.31 -1.44 6.94
CA VAL A 227 6.45 -2.22 7.84
C VAL A 227 6.76 -3.70 7.67
N LYS A 228 7.63 -4.22 8.52
CA LYS A 228 8.09 -5.62 8.43
C LYS A 228 7.05 -6.64 8.91
N TRP A 229 6.30 -6.33 9.97
CA TRP A 229 5.30 -7.23 10.56
C TRP A 229 3.89 -6.69 10.33
N GLY A 230 3.03 -7.49 9.69
CA GLY A 230 1.70 -7.02 9.36
C GLY A 230 0.85 -7.97 8.52
N PHE A 231 -0.29 -7.49 8.06
CA PHE A 231 -1.09 -8.14 7.04
C PHE A 231 -0.58 -7.71 5.66
N LYS A 232 -0.35 -8.69 4.77
CA LYS A 232 0.07 -8.45 3.41
C LYS A 232 -1.15 -8.38 2.49
N LEU A 233 -1.33 -7.27 1.79
CA LEU A 233 -2.30 -7.14 0.70
C LEU A 233 -1.58 -7.23 -0.64
N TRP A 234 -2.23 -7.82 -1.63
CA TRP A 234 -1.91 -7.65 -3.04
C TRP A 234 -2.79 -6.53 -3.59
N CYS A 235 -2.20 -5.56 -4.26
CA CYS A 235 -2.89 -4.35 -4.71
C CYS A 235 -2.65 -4.14 -6.20
N ARG A 236 -3.72 -3.79 -6.93
CA ARG A 236 -3.68 -3.28 -8.30
C ARG A 236 -3.98 -1.79 -8.26
N CYS A 237 -2.99 -0.98 -8.63
CA CYS A 237 -3.07 0.48 -8.59
C CYS A 237 -2.85 1.09 -9.98
N ASP A 238 -3.45 2.25 -10.22
CA ASP A 238 -3.06 3.12 -11.33
C ASP A 238 -1.57 3.48 -11.23
N ALA A 239 -0.85 3.36 -12.34
CA ALA A 239 0.60 3.53 -12.37
C ALA A 239 1.04 4.98 -12.08
N ALA A 240 0.24 5.98 -12.49
CA ALA A 240 0.62 7.40 -12.43
C ALA A 240 0.13 8.09 -11.15
N THR A 241 -1.04 7.71 -10.65
CA THR A 241 -1.73 8.36 -9.55
C THR A 241 -1.71 7.53 -8.28
N GLY A 242 -1.44 6.23 -8.35
CA GLY A 242 -1.52 5.32 -7.19
C GLY A 242 -2.95 5.06 -6.72
N TYR A 243 -3.97 5.39 -7.52
CA TYR A 243 -5.35 5.05 -7.22
C TYR A 243 -5.52 3.52 -7.10
N LEU A 244 -6.07 3.04 -5.99
CA LEU A 244 -6.26 1.61 -5.73
C LEU A 244 -7.53 1.11 -6.43
N PHE A 245 -7.38 0.30 -7.47
CA PHE A 245 -8.52 -0.31 -8.17
C PHE A 245 -9.03 -1.56 -7.47
N GLU A 246 -8.14 -2.41 -6.98
CA GLU A 246 -8.50 -3.71 -6.42
C GLU A 246 -7.41 -4.22 -5.48
N PHE A 247 -7.82 -4.91 -4.42
CA PHE A 247 -6.88 -5.59 -3.53
C PHE A 247 -7.42 -6.91 -3.00
N ASP A 248 -6.51 -7.79 -2.57
CA ASP A 248 -6.87 -9.00 -1.83
C ASP A 248 -5.89 -9.26 -0.68
N LEU A 249 -6.38 -9.90 0.39
CA LEU A 249 -5.60 -10.23 1.56
C LEU A 249 -4.86 -11.55 1.34
N TYR A 250 -3.56 -11.55 1.58
CA TYR A 250 -2.81 -12.79 1.62
C TYR A 250 -3.19 -13.62 2.86
N THR A 251 -3.85 -14.76 2.65
CA THR A 251 -4.30 -15.66 3.72
C THR A 251 -3.39 -16.87 3.96
N GLY A 252 -2.23 -16.91 3.31
CA GLY A 252 -1.29 -18.03 3.32
C GLY A 252 -1.22 -18.78 1.99
N LYS A 253 -0.47 -19.89 1.96
CA LYS A 253 -0.39 -20.76 0.76
C LYS A 253 -1.73 -21.46 0.55
N ARG A 254 -2.35 -21.26 -0.63
CA ARG A 254 -3.47 -22.08 -1.10
C ARG A 254 -2.93 -23.26 -1.91
N THR A 255 -3.53 -24.43 -1.77
CA THR A 255 -3.10 -25.67 -2.44
C THR A 255 -3.82 -25.89 -3.79
N SER A 256 -4.73 -25.00 -4.18
CA SER A 256 -5.58 -25.14 -5.37
C SER A 256 -5.02 -24.37 -6.57
N GLY A 257 -4.90 -25.03 -7.73
CA GLY A 257 -4.43 -24.45 -8.99
C GLY A 257 -3.03 -24.95 -9.34
N ILE A 258 -2.92 -26.19 -9.84
CA ILE A 258 -1.64 -26.89 -10.08
C ILE A 258 -0.86 -26.26 -11.26
N GLU A 259 -1.53 -25.52 -12.13
CA GLU A 259 -0.92 -24.97 -13.36
C GLU A 259 -0.05 -23.72 -13.11
N TYR A 260 -0.48 -22.83 -12.22
CA TYR A 260 0.18 -21.54 -11.96
C TYR A 260 0.67 -21.46 -10.52
N GLY A 261 1.86 -20.89 -10.31
CA GLY A 261 2.36 -20.60 -8.98
C GLY A 261 1.54 -19.51 -8.27
N LEU A 262 1.83 -19.32 -6.97
CA LEU A 262 1.16 -18.29 -6.16
C LEU A 262 1.23 -16.90 -6.82
N GLY A 263 2.42 -16.48 -7.27
CA GLY A 263 2.60 -15.17 -7.89
C GLY A 263 1.77 -15.00 -9.16
N GLU A 264 1.84 -15.98 -10.06
CA GLU A 264 1.04 -15.99 -11.29
C GLU A 264 -0.47 -15.96 -11.01
N SER A 265 -0.94 -16.74 -10.03
CA SER A 265 -2.36 -16.79 -9.66
C SER A 265 -2.91 -15.45 -9.15
N VAL A 266 -2.07 -14.66 -8.47
CA VAL A 266 -2.43 -13.32 -7.98
C VAL A 266 -2.63 -12.36 -9.15
N ILE A 267 -1.73 -12.38 -10.13
CA ILE A 267 -1.87 -11.55 -11.34
C ILE A 267 -3.17 -11.90 -12.06
N LEU A 268 -3.36 -13.18 -12.38
CA LEU A 268 -4.57 -13.64 -13.08
C LEU A 268 -5.85 -13.30 -12.32
N GLN A 269 -5.81 -13.32 -10.98
CA GLN A 269 -6.95 -12.91 -10.15
C GLN A 269 -7.24 -11.41 -10.23
N LEU A 270 -6.20 -10.57 -10.07
CA LEU A 270 -6.35 -9.11 -10.03
C LEU A 270 -6.57 -8.51 -11.42
N THR A 271 -6.27 -9.23 -12.50
CA THR A 271 -6.50 -8.75 -13.87
C THR A 271 -7.83 -9.21 -14.48
N ARG A 272 -8.63 -10.06 -13.82
CA ARG A 272 -9.90 -10.59 -14.39
C ARG A 272 -10.85 -9.50 -14.89
N LYS A 273 -10.95 -8.38 -14.18
CA LYS A 273 -11.86 -7.27 -14.52
C LYS A 273 -11.33 -6.35 -15.63
N VAL A 274 -10.06 -6.53 -16.03
CA VAL A 274 -9.40 -5.73 -17.09
C VAL A 274 -8.94 -6.58 -18.28
N GLU A 275 -9.29 -7.86 -18.27
CA GLU A 275 -9.11 -8.75 -19.42
C GLU A 275 -9.85 -8.19 -20.64
N GLY A 276 -9.20 -8.21 -21.80
CA GLY A 276 -9.78 -7.67 -23.04
C GLY A 276 -9.73 -6.15 -23.18
N LEU A 277 -9.44 -5.38 -22.12
CA LEU A 277 -9.43 -3.91 -22.16
C LEU A 277 -8.13 -3.32 -22.71
N GLY A 278 -7.13 -4.15 -23.00
CA GLY A 278 -5.84 -3.70 -23.53
C GLY A 278 -4.95 -2.97 -22.51
N CYS A 279 -5.24 -3.10 -21.21
CA CYS A 279 -4.44 -2.54 -20.12
C CYS A 279 -3.00 -3.11 -20.12
N GLU A 280 -2.06 -2.27 -19.69
CA GLU A 280 -0.65 -2.58 -19.45
C GLU A 280 -0.42 -2.81 -17.96
N ILE A 281 -0.07 -4.05 -17.61
CA ILE A 281 0.16 -4.50 -16.24
C ILE A 281 1.65 -4.58 -15.95
N TYR A 282 2.08 -3.82 -14.95
CA TYR A 282 3.45 -3.79 -14.44
C TYR A 282 3.55 -4.60 -13.15
N MET A 283 4.55 -5.48 -13.04
CA MET A 283 4.69 -6.38 -11.88
C MET A 283 6.15 -6.66 -11.53
N ASP A 284 6.43 -7.03 -10.28
CA ASP A 284 7.76 -7.47 -9.85
C ASP A 284 8.05 -8.94 -10.21
N ASN A 285 9.31 -9.33 -10.06
CA ASN A 285 9.89 -10.64 -10.35
C ASN A 285 9.22 -11.80 -9.58
N PHE A 286 8.58 -11.52 -8.44
CA PHE A 286 7.81 -12.51 -7.69
C PHE A 286 6.61 -13.02 -8.50
N PHE A 287 6.04 -12.19 -9.35
CA PHE A 287 4.85 -12.51 -10.13
C PHE A 287 5.19 -13.02 -11.54
N ASN A 288 6.19 -12.40 -12.18
CA ASN A 288 6.41 -12.57 -13.60
C ASN A 288 7.05 -13.92 -13.97
N SER A 289 6.56 -14.54 -15.05
CA SER A 289 7.14 -15.75 -15.64
C SER A 289 6.75 -15.90 -17.12
N PRO A 290 7.50 -16.69 -17.92
CA PRO A 290 7.15 -16.89 -19.32
C PRO A 290 5.74 -17.46 -19.54
N LEU A 291 5.30 -18.39 -18.69
CA LEU A 291 3.97 -19.00 -18.79
C LEU A 291 2.85 -17.98 -18.52
N LEU A 292 3.03 -17.12 -17.51
CA LEU A 292 2.09 -16.05 -17.23
C LEU A 292 1.97 -15.07 -18.41
N GLN A 293 3.09 -14.71 -19.03
CA GLN A 293 3.10 -13.81 -20.18
C GLN A 293 2.30 -14.37 -21.36
N TYR A 294 2.40 -15.67 -21.66
CA TYR A 294 1.55 -16.32 -22.67
C TYR A 294 0.07 -16.23 -22.31
N LYS A 295 -0.26 -16.56 -21.06
CA LYS A 295 -1.65 -16.50 -20.59
C LYS A 295 -2.24 -15.09 -20.72
N LEU A 296 -1.46 -14.06 -20.42
CA LEU A 296 -1.90 -12.67 -20.54
C LEU A 296 -2.06 -12.22 -22.00
N VAL A 297 -1.26 -12.76 -22.93
CA VAL A 297 -1.49 -12.57 -24.38
C VAL A 297 -2.85 -13.12 -24.79
N ASP A 298 -3.17 -14.35 -24.38
CA ASP A 298 -4.47 -14.98 -24.68
C ASP A 298 -5.65 -14.17 -24.13
N GLN A 299 -5.44 -13.45 -23.02
CA GLN A 299 -6.40 -12.57 -22.37
C GLN A 299 -6.38 -11.12 -22.90
N ASN A 300 -5.69 -10.86 -24.02
CA ASN A 300 -5.50 -9.51 -24.58
C ASN A 300 -5.06 -8.48 -23.52
N THR A 301 -4.14 -8.89 -22.64
CA THR A 301 -3.59 -8.09 -21.55
C THR A 301 -2.10 -7.91 -21.76
N LYS A 302 -1.67 -6.65 -21.85
CA LYS A 302 -0.26 -6.30 -22.00
C LYS A 302 0.42 -6.41 -20.64
N ALA A 303 1.63 -6.95 -20.59
CA ALA A 303 2.36 -7.12 -19.34
C ALA A 303 3.85 -6.83 -19.50
N CYS A 304 4.44 -6.25 -18.46
CA CYS A 304 5.87 -5.97 -18.36
C CYS A 304 6.33 -6.13 -16.91
N GLY A 305 7.47 -6.76 -16.68
CA GLY A 305 8.01 -6.88 -15.33
C GLY A 305 9.42 -7.39 -15.31
N THR A 306 10.08 -7.25 -14.17
CA THR A 306 11.31 -7.98 -13.87
C THR A 306 11.02 -9.48 -13.77
N VAL A 307 12.02 -10.34 -13.93
CA VAL A 307 11.86 -11.80 -13.82
C VAL A 307 13.02 -12.43 -13.06
N ARG A 308 12.74 -13.41 -12.20
CA ARG A 308 13.79 -14.20 -11.54
C ARG A 308 14.46 -15.15 -12.53
N THR A 309 15.78 -15.23 -12.51
CA THR A 309 16.58 -16.05 -13.46
C THR A 309 16.38 -17.55 -13.30
N ASN A 310 15.87 -18.00 -12.15
CA ASN A 310 15.54 -19.40 -11.89
C ASN A 310 14.15 -19.83 -12.43
N ARG A 311 13.41 -18.94 -13.09
CA ARG A 311 12.15 -19.31 -13.75
C ARG A 311 12.41 -20.27 -14.91
N LYS A 312 11.51 -21.24 -15.08
CA LYS A 312 11.56 -22.18 -16.20
C LYS A 312 11.33 -21.43 -17.52
N HIS A 313 11.85 -22.00 -18.61
CA HIS A 313 11.68 -21.52 -19.99
C HIS A 313 12.32 -20.16 -20.32
N LEU A 314 13.22 -19.65 -19.47
CA LEU A 314 14.06 -18.50 -19.82
C LEU A 314 15.20 -18.89 -20.79
N PRO A 315 15.67 -17.97 -21.64
CA PRO A 315 16.77 -18.22 -22.57
C PRO A 315 18.07 -18.62 -21.85
N LYS A 316 18.56 -19.84 -22.12
CA LYS A 316 19.83 -20.36 -21.58
C LYS A 316 21.07 -19.78 -22.28
N SER A 317 20.89 -19.19 -23.47
CA SER A 317 21.95 -18.57 -24.26
C SER A 317 22.29 -17.14 -23.81
N ALA A 318 21.64 -16.62 -22.77
CA ALA A 318 21.99 -15.32 -22.22
C ALA A 318 23.44 -15.33 -21.69
N PRO A 319 24.28 -14.33 -22.05
CA PRO A 319 25.67 -14.26 -21.62
C PRO A 319 25.77 -14.16 -20.09
N ILE A 320 26.88 -14.63 -19.51
CA ILE A 320 27.14 -14.52 -18.07
C ILE A 320 27.43 -13.07 -17.67
N ASP A 321 27.12 -12.68 -16.44
CA ASP A 321 27.27 -11.29 -15.97
C ASP A 321 28.71 -10.78 -16.10
N ARG A 322 29.69 -11.65 -15.83
CA ARG A 322 31.13 -11.30 -15.88
C ARG A 322 31.61 -10.95 -17.29
N SER A 323 30.92 -11.39 -18.34
CA SER A 323 31.28 -11.06 -19.73
C SER A 323 30.59 -9.78 -20.23
N MET A 324 29.69 -9.19 -19.44
CA MET A 324 28.94 -7.99 -19.81
C MET A 324 29.51 -6.75 -19.11
N LYS A 325 29.61 -5.66 -19.84
CA LYS A 325 29.93 -4.32 -19.33
C LYS A 325 28.64 -3.58 -19.01
N ARG A 326 28.73 -2.56 -18.14
CA ARG A 326 27.60 -1.68 -17.84
C ARG A 326 27.07 -1.02 -19.11
N GLY A 327 25.78 -1.12 -19.35
CA GLY A 327 25.09 -0.70 -20.57
C GLY A 327 24.93 -1.80 -21.62
N ASP A 328 25.57 -2.97 -21.46
CA ASP A 328 25.38 -4.10 -22.37
C ASP A 328 23.96 -4.65 -22.28
N ILE A 329 23.44 -5.04 -23.44
CA ILE A 329 22.06 -5.50 -23.61
C ILE A 329 22.11 -6.85 -24.34
N TYR A 330 21.45 -7.84 -23.78
CA TYR A 330 21.12 -9.08 -24.46
C TYR A 330 19.60 -9.20 -24.57
N THR A 331 19.12 -9.62 -25.72
CA THR A 331 17.70 -9.81 -25.97
C THR A 331 17.42 -11.14 -26.63
N ALA A 332 16.24 -11.67 -26.37
CA ALA A 332 15.70 -12.82 -27.07
C ALA A 332 14.19 -12.66 -27.16
N SER A 333 13.59 -13.17 -28.23
CA SER A 333 12.14 -13.19 -28.37
C SER A 333 11.68 -14.59 -28.74
N PHE A 334 10.56 -15.01 -28.16
CA PHE A 334 9.96 -16.30 -28.45
C PHE A 334 8.44 -16.20 -28.38
N HIS A 335 7.76 -16.49 -29.50
CA HIS A 335 6.30 -16.43 -29.63
C HIS A 335 5.71 -15.10 -29.13
N GLY A 336 6.25 -13.97 -29.59
CA GLY A 336 5.75 -12.63 -29.23
C GLY A 336 6.15 -12.14 -27.82
N ILE A 337 6.79 -12.97 -27.00
CA ILE A 337 7.34 -12.55 -25.71
C ILE A 337 8.79 -12.10 -25.89
N SER A 338 9.09 -10.91 -25.40
CA SER A 338 10.42 -10.31 -25.34
C SER A 338 11.07 -10.57 -23.98
N TYR A 339 12.26 -11.15 -24.00
CA TYR A 339 13.17 -11.23 -22.87
C TYR A 339 14.33 -10.27 -23.06
N VAL A 340 14.65 -9.54 -21.98
CA VAL A 340 15.77 -8.62 -21.94
C VAL A 340 16.63 -8.91 -20.73
N LYS A 341 17.94 -8.96 -20.94
CA LYS A 341 18.95 -8.87 -19.90
C LYS A 341 19.77 -7.61 -20.14
N TRP A 342 19.73 -6.69 -19.18
CA TRP A 342 20.48 -5.43 -19.23
C TRP A 342 21.44 -5.35 -18.06
N MET A 343 22.69 -4.98 -18.33
CA MET A 343 23.72 -4.86 -17.30
C MET A 343 23.80 -3.43 -16.79
N ASP A 344 23.30 -3.17 -15.59
CA ASP A 344 23.60 -1.92 -14.86
C ASP A 344 24.79 -2.16 -13.90
N ASN A 345 24.68 -1.80 -12.61
CA ASN A 345 25.61 -2.28 -11.59
C ASN A 345 25.47 -3.80 -11.34
N LYS A 346 24.28 -4.34 -11.59
CA LYS A 346 23.95 -5.77 -11.59
C LYS A 346 23.07 -6.06 -12.81
N ALA A 347 23.02 -7.31 -13.23
CA ALA A 347 22.14 -7.72 -14.32
C ALA A 347 20.66 -7.60 -13.90
N VAL A 348 19.87 -6.95 -14.76
CA VAL A 348 18.42 -6.84 -14.64
C VAL A 348 17.79 -7.67 -15.75
N HIS A 349 16.84 -8.51 -15.39
CA HIS A 349 16.13 -9.40 -16.29
C HIS A 349 14.67 -8.99 -16.37
N LEU A 350 14.14 -8.79 -17.57
CA LEU A 350 12.73 -8.40 -17.80
C LEU A 350 12.06 -9.32 -18.81
N LEU A 351 10.75 -9.49 -18.65
CA LEU A 351 9.85 -10.08 -19.62
C LEU A 351 8.71 -9.13 -19.93
N THR A 352 8.32 -9.11 -21.20
CA THR A 352 7.14 -8.36 -21.67
C THR A 352 6.56 -9.02 -22.91
N ASN A 353 5.24 -8.92 -23.08
CA ASN A 353 4.52 -9.46 -24.23
C ASN A 353 4.11 -8.42 -25.27
N PHE A 354 4.50 -7.14 -25.10
CA PHE A 354 4.03 -6.05 -25.98
C PHE A 354 5.09 -5.02 -26.37
N LEU A 355 6.21 -4.95 -25.65
CA LEU A 355 7.28 -4.01 -25.95
C LEU A 355 8.36 -4.64 -26.83
N SER A 356 8.90 -3.82 -27.74
CA SER A 356 10.02 -4.18 -28.61
C SER A 356 11.29 -4.39 -27.78
N PRO A 357 12.03 -5.51 -27.99
CA PRO A 357 13.25 -5.79 -27.25
C PRO A 357 14.44 -4.95 -27.73
N ILE A 358 14.41 -4.45 -28.97
CA ILE A 358 15.55 -3.79 -29.62
C ILE A 358 15.59 -2.28 -29.44
N GLU A 359 14.47 -1.68 -29.01
CA GLU A 359 14.38 -0.25 -28.78
C GLU A 359 15.21 0.16 -27.57
N ILE A 360 15.89 1.30 -27.69
CA ILE A 360 16.91 1.76 -26.75
C ILE A 360 16.55 3.18 -26.32
N ASP A 361 16.72 3.42 -25.03
CA ASP A 361 16.68 4.72 -24.38
C ASP A 361 18.01 4.97 -23.62
N THR A 362 18.06 6.12 -22.95
CA THR A 362 19.15 6.48 -22.03
C THR A 362 18.56 6.78 -20.66
N VAL A 363 19.19 6.25 -19.61
CA VAL A 363 18.86 6.57 -18.22
C VAL A 363 20.02 7.24 -17.52
N LYS A 364 19.72 8.26 -16.71
CA LYS A 364 20.70 8.90 -15.83
C LYS A 364 20.98 7.98 -14.65
N ARG A 365 22.26 7.72 -14.40
CA ARG A 365 22.72 6.87 -13.29
C ARG A 365 23.89 7.52 -12.57
N ARG A 366 23.99 7.33 -11.26
CA ARG A 366 25.19 7.77 -10.53
C ARG A 366 26.42 7.00 -11.01
N LYS A 367 27.52 7.73 -11.19
CA LYS A 367 28.84 7.17 -11.44
C LYS A 367 29.33 6.50 -10.16
N ALA A 368 29.89 5.30 -10.28
CA ALA A 368 30.41 4.58 -9.11
C ALA A 368 31.47 5.44 -8.39
N GLY A 369 31.28 5.67 -7.09
CA GLY A 369 32.18 6.48 -6.26
C GLY A 369 32.10 7.99 -6.48
N SER A 370 31.12 8.51 -7.22
CA SER A 370 30.89 9.95 -7.40
C SER A 370 29.40 10.31 -7.25
N ALA A 371 29.12 11.57 -6.91
CA ALA A 371 27.78 12.14 -6.98
C ALA A 371 27.33 12.45 -8.42
N ASP A 372 28.26 12.44 -9.39
CA ASP A 372 27.98 12.74 -10.79
C ASP A 372 27.00 11.75 -11.42
N LYS A 373 26.07 12.26 -12.23
CA LYS A 373 25.14 11.45 -13.04
C LYS A 373 25.77 11.24 -14.43
N ILE A 374 25.83 10.00 -14.90
CA ILE A 374 26.23 9.60 -16.24
C ILE A 374 25.04 9.03 -17.00
N ASP A 375 25.05 9.22 -18.31
CA ASP A 375 24.08 8.64 -19.22
C ASP A 375 24.48 7.19 -19.53
N VAL A 376 23.59 6.26 -19.19
CA VAL A 376 23.78 4.83 -19.46
C VAL A 376 22.70 4.39 -20.44
N ARG A 377 23.15 3.80 -21.55
CA ARG A 377 22.26 3.17 -22.54
C ARG A 377 21.45 2.05 -21.87
N CYS A 378 20.14 2.05 -22.07
CA CYS A 378 19.25 1.00 -21.60
C CYS A 378 18.21 0.61 -22.65
N PRO A 379 17.64 -0.60 -22.60
CA PRO A 379 16.47 -0.95 -23.38
C PRO A 379 15.27 -0.07 -23.00
N ARG A 380 14.44 0.33 -23.95
CA ARG A 380 13.19 1.08 -23.71
C ARG A 380 12.27 0.35 -22.73
N ILE A 381 12.33 -0.99 -22.70
CA ILE A 381 11.59 -1.81 -21.72
C ILE A 381 11.93 -1.41 -20.28
N VAL A 382 13.19 -1.07 -19.99
CA VAL A 382 13.64 -0.67 -18.65
C VAL A 382 13.07 0.70 -18.26
N SER A 383 13.14 1.69 -19.15
CA SER A 383 12.58 3.02 -18.90
C SER A 383 11.06 2.94 -18.71
N HIS A 384 10.38 2.15 -19.53
CA HIS A 384 8.94 1.94 -19.46
C HIS A 384 8.51 1.23 -18.18
N TYR A 385 9.26 0.21 -17.74
CA TYR A 385 9.01 -0.48 -16.48
C TYR A 385 9.17 0.47 -15.28
N ASN A 386 10.31 1.17 -15.19
CA ASN A 386 10.61 2.06 -14.07
C ASN A 386 9.59 3.20 -13.94
N LYS A 387 9.04 3.67 -15.05
CA LYS A 387 8.01 4.73 -15.05
C LYS A 387 6.68 4.27 -14.45
N ASN A 388 6.31 2.99 -14.59
CA ASN A 388 4.93 2.55 -14.34
C ASN A 388 4.77 1.53 -13.20
N MET A 389 5.85 0.91 -12.70
CA MET A 389 5.76 -0.08 -11.62
C MET A 389 5.38 0.54 -10.25
N GLY A 390 5.69 1.81 -10.01
CA GLY A 390 5.62 2.45 -8.68
C GLY A 390 4.24 2.86 -8.18
N GLY A 391 3.14 2.44 -8.83
CA GLY A 391 1.79 2.90 -8.45
C GLY A 391 1.37 2.45 -7.05
N VAL A 392 1.70 1.22 -6.64
CA VAL A 392 1.45 0.75 -5.26
C VAL A 392 2.32 1.50 -4.25
N ASP A 393 3.60 1.74 -4.56
CA ASP A 393 4.48 2.53 -3.68
C ASP A 393 3.99 3.98 -3.53
N LEU A 394 3.43 4.58 -4.60
CA LEU A 394 2.82 5.90 -4.55
C LEU A 394 1.58 5.94 -3.64
N MET A 395 0.76 4.88 -3.68
CA MET A 395 -0.37 4.70 -2.75
C MET A 395 0.11 4.61 -1.29
N ASP A 396 1.17 3.83 -1.04
CA ASP A 396 1.77 3.67 0.28
C ASP A 396 2.33 4.98 0.85
N GLN A 397 3.04 5.75 0.01
CA GLN A 397 3.59 7.05 0.39
C GLN A 397 2.48 8.05 0.75
N ARG A 398 1.43 8.14 -0.07
CA ARG A 398 0.30 9.05 0.19
C ARG A 398 -0.47 8.70 1.46
N LYS A 399 -0.61 7.41 1.76
CA LYS A 399 -1.19 6.93 3.03
C LYS A 399 -0.34 7.40 4.23
N LEU A 400 0.97 7.14 4.19
CA LEU A 400 1.89 7.48 5.27
C LEU A 400 1.93 8.99 5.55
N LEU A 401 1.81 9.81 4.51
CA LEU A 401 1.79 11.28 4.63
C LEU A 401 0.49 11.83 5.24
N THR A 402 -0.59 11.04 5.30
CA THR A 402 -1.93 11.56 5.64
C THR A 402 -2.52 10.95 6.91
N TYR A 403 -2.33 9.66 7.20
CA TYR A 403 -2.98 9.00 8.33
C TYR A 403 -2.12 7.89 8.97
N SER A 404 -1.85 8.00 10.27
CA SER A 404 -1.30 6.94 11.11
C SER A 404 -2.10 6.81 12.41
N SER A 405 -3.20 6.05 12.39
CA SER A 405 -4.04 5.76 13.57
C SER A 405 -3.46 4.70 14.52
N ASP A 406 -2.18 4.35 14.37
CA ASP A 406 -1.48 3.40 15.23
C ASP A 406 -1.15 4.02 16.60
N PHE A 407 -2.11 3.99 17.53
CA PHE A 407 -1.93 4.42 18.94
C PHE A 407 -0.85 3.63 19.70
N GLY A 408 -0.35 2.52 19.16
CA GLY A 408 0.76 1.75 19.72
C GLY A 408 2.11 1.97 19.01
N ALA A 409 2.16 2.85 18.01
CA ALA A 409 3.31 2.92 17.11
C ALA A 409 3.65 4.29 16.53
N ALA A 410 3.16 5.37 17.15
CA ALA A 410 3.73 6.71 17.01
C ALA A 410 5.13 6.76 17.65
N ARG A 411 6.09 6.15 16.97
CA ARG A 411 7.49 6.55 16.99
C ARG A 411 7.85 6.80 15.55
N LEU A 412 7.45 7.96 15.04
CA LEU A 412 8.25 8.59 13.98
C LEU A 412 9.64 8.76 14.60
N ASP A 413 10.65 8.20 13.95
CA ASP A 413 12.05 8.39 14.35
C ASP A 413 12.32 9.91 14.43
N PRO A 414 13.08 10.42 15.42
CA PRO A 414 13.52 11.82 15.45
C PRO A 414 14.12 12.33 14.13
N CYS A 415 14.59 11.41 13.27
CA CYS A 415 15.06 11.74 11.92
C CYS A 415 13.94 12.05 10.91
N GLU A 416 12.75 11.43 11.02
CA GLU A 416 11.59 11.67 10.14
C GLU A 416 10.79 12.93 10.52
N LEU A 417 10.98 13.42 11.76
CA LEU A 417 10.42 14.69 12.23
C LEU A 417 10.93 15.91 11.43
N ARG A 418 12.08 15.85 10.76
CA ARG A 418 12.55 16.97 9.93
C ARG A 418 11.70 17.22 8.68
N THR A 419 10.96 16.23 8.21
CA THR A 419 10.14 16.31 6.98
C THR A 419 8.67 16.63 7.26
N VAL A 420 8.14 16.27 8.44
CA VAL A 420 6.72 16.46 8.79
C VAL A 420 6.48 17.80 9.52
N VAL A 421 7.45 18.26 10.31
CA VAL A 421 7.34 19.52 11.07
C VAL A 421 7.11 20.75 10.18
N PRO A 422 7.68 20.90 8.97
CA PRO A 422 7.38 22.08 8.13
C PRO A 422 5.91 22.15 7.67
N TYR A 423 5.24 21.00 7.50
CA TYR A 423 3.88 20.93 6.94
C TYR A 423 2.79 21.16 7.99
N THR A 424 2.97 20.69 9.22
CA THR A 424 2.01 20.94 10.31
C THR A 424 1.96 22.42 10.71
N TYR A 425 3.09 23.13 10.61
CA TYR A 425 3.12 24.58 10.85
C TYR A 425 2.33 25.37 9.80
N THR A 426 2.43 25.01 8.51
CA THR A 426 1.63 25.66 7.45
C THR A 426 0.11 25.47 7.59
N LEU A 427 -0.33 24.38 8.23
CA LEU A 427 -1.74 24.17 8.58
C LEU A 427 -2.16 24.98 9.81
N SER A 428 -1.27 25.15 10.80
CA SER A 428 -1.54 26.02 11.96
C SER A 428 -1.58 27.51 11.57
N GLU A 429 -0.75 27.95 10.62
CA GLU A 429 -0.75 29.33 10.12
C GLU A 429 -2.06 29.65 9.38
N ARG A 430 -2.54 28.73 8.53
CA ARG A 430 -3.86 28.86 7.87
C ARG A 430 -5.02 28.80 8.87
N SER A 431 -4.91 28.00 9.93
CA SER A 431 -5.92 27.96 11.00
C SER A 431 -5.93 29.27 11.82
N ALA A 432 -4.77 29.86 12.09
CA ALA A 432 -4.67 31.15 12.79
C ALA A 432 -5.22 32.31 11.94
N GLU A 433 -5.02 32.29 10.61
CA GLU A 433 -5.63 33.23 9.67
C GLU A 433 -7.16 33.11 9.62
N LEU A 434 -7.70 31.87 9.63
CA LEU A 434 -9.14 31.60 9.65
C LEU A 434 -9.82 31.98 10.97
N HIS A 435 -9.09 31.99 12.09
CA HIS A 435 -9.63 32.28 13.42
C HIS A 435 -9.22 33.65 13.98
N GLY A 436 -8.55 34.51 13.19
CA GLY A 436 -8.22 35.88 13.59
C GLY A 436 -7.26 35.98 14.79
N VAL A 437 -6.43 34.96 15.03
CA VAL A 437 -5.55 34.91 16.21
C VAL A 437 -4.25 35.65 15.92
N ARG A 438 -3.87 36.58 16.81
CA ARG A 438 -2.66 37.41 16.67
C ARG A 438 -1.41 36.52 16.82
N LEU A 439 -0.55 36.50 15.82
CA LEU A 439 0.70 35.73 15.83
C LEU A 439 1.86 36.56 16.41
N VAL A 440 2.70 35.96 17.24
CA VAL A 440 3.93 36.56 17.81
C VAL A 440 5.16 35.84 17.30
N LYS A 441 6.15 36.61 16.86
CA LYS A 441 7.44 36.09 16.39
C LYS A 441 8.25 35.55 17.56
N ILE A 442 8.65 34.28 17.49
CA ILE A 442 9.39 33.58 18.56
C ILE A 442 10.85 33.31 18.21
N ALA A 443 11.19 33.12 16.93
CA ALA A 443 12.58 32.86 16.53
C ALA A 443 12.82 33.21 15.06
N THR A 444 14.09 33.21 14.63
CA THR A 444 14.46 33.27 13.20
C THR A 444 15.49 32.19 12.93
N VAL A 445 15.20 31.25 12.03
CA VAL A 445 16.11 30.14 11.67
C VAL A 445 16.29 30.14 10.15
N GLY A 446 17.55 30.17 9.70
CA GLY A 446 17.87 30.18 8.26
C GLY A 446 17.31 31.39 7.49
N GLY A 447 17.16 32.53 8.15
CA GLY A 447 16.59 33.75 7.54
C GLY A 447 15.05 33.79 7.50
N ARG A 448 14.34 32.77 8.00
CA ARG A 448 12.87 32.76 8.11
C ARG A 448 12.43 32.94 9.55
N ALA A 449 11.45 33.83 9.76
CA ALA A 449 10.85 34.11 11.06
C ALA A 449 9.82 33.03 11.42
N LEU A 450 9.87 32.52 12.65
CA LEU A 450 8.93 31.57 13.24
C LEU A 450 7.93 32.32 14.13
N TYR A 451 6.65 31.98 14.01
CA TYR A 451 5.55 32.62 14.74
C TYR A 451 4.75 31.60 15.56
N THR A 452 4.12 32.05 16.65
CA THR A 452 3.20 31.28 17.50
C THR A 452 1.92 32.08 17.77
N PRO A 453 0.75 31.45 17.97
CA PRO A 453 -0.45 32.12 18.45
C PRO A 453 -0.23 32.78 19.82
N PHE A 454 -0.73 34.00 20.02
CA PHE A 454 -0.71 34.69 21.31
C PHE A 454 -1.84 34.17 22.20
N CYS A 455 -1.53 33.31 23.17
CA CYS A 455 -2.39 33.10 24.32
C CYS A 455 -2.05 34.17 25.38
N ALA A 456 -2.98 35.09 25.65
CA ALA A 456 -2.90 35.89 26.87
C ALA A 456 -3.14 34.95 28.07
N VAL A 457 -2.25 35.03 29.05
CA VAL A 457 -2.19 34.20 30.27
C VAL A 457 -3.46 34.27 31.09
#